data_AF-A0A535JPW6-F1
#
_entry.id   AF-A0A535JPW6-F1
#
_cell.length_a   1.000
_cell.length_b   1.000
_cell.length_c   1.000
_cell.angle_alpha   90.00
_cell.angle_beta   90.00
_cell.angle_gamma   90.00
#
_symmetry.space_group_name_H-M   'P 1'
#
loop_
_entity.id
_entity.type
_entity.pdbx_description
1 polymer ?
#
loop_
_entity_poly.entity_id
_entity_poly.type
_entity_poly.pdbx_seq_one_letter_code
_entity_poly.pdbx_strand_id
1 'polypeptide(L)'
;MPQEAWSDKRERQYDHIKSNLEKRGRSEDTAERIAAATVNQTRTAKGETKEPKAPSERAQASRDMSAAGRKGATVRKRRSSR
;
A
#
# COMPACT_ATOMS: atom_id res chain seq x y z
N MET A 1 -16.36 2.59 8.53
CA MET A 1 -16.53 2.90 7.10
C MET A 1 -17.02 1.64 6.40
N PRO A 2 -18.24 1.57 5.82
CA PRO A 2 -18.67 0.38 5.10
C PRO A 2 -17.95 0.27 3.75
N GLN A 3 -17.47 -0.93 3.45
CA GLN A 3 -16.44 -1.30 2.48
C GLN A 3 -17.01 -1.78 1.12
N GLU A 4 -18.22 -1.38 0.71
CA GLU A 4 -18.90 -1.91 -0.50
C GLU A 4 -18.14 -1.67 -1.84
N ALA A 5 -17.02 -0.94 -1.83
CA ALA A 5 -16.20 -0.69 -3.01
C ALA A 5 -14.97 -1.61 -3.15
N TRP A 6 -14.62 -2.41 -2.13
CA TRP A 6 -13.41 -3.22 -2.08
C TRP A 6 -13.76 -4.70 -2.14
N SER A 7 -12.89 -5.50 -2.78
CA SER A 7 -13.03 -6.96 -2.73
C SER A 7 -12.53 -7.49 -1.38
N ASP A 8 -12.98 -8.68 -0.97
CA ASP A 8 -12.55 -9.35 0.27
C ASP A 8 -11.03 -9.39 0.42
N LYS A 9 -10.30 -9.53 -0.70
CA LYS A 9 -8.84 -9.51 -0.71
C LYS A 9 -8.26 -8.16 -0.27
N ARG A 10 -8.89 -7.06 -0.66
CA ARG A 10 -8.47 -5.69 -0.35
C ARG A 10 -8.86 -5.28 1.05
N GLU A 11 -10.00 -5.76 1.55
CA GLU A 11 -10.38 -5.61 2.96
C GLU A 11 -9.35 -6.26 3.88
N ARG A 12 -8.99 -7.53 3.64
CA ARG A 12 -7.94 -8.22 4.42
C ARG A 12 -6.59 -7.49 4.34
N GLN A 13 -6.26 -6.91 3.19
CA GLN A 13 -5.02 -6.13 3.02
C GLN A 13 -5.06 -4.84 3.86
N TYR A 14 -6.19 -4.13 3.86
CA TYR A 14 -6.41 -2.95 4.68
C TYR A 14 -6.22 -3.29 6.17
N ASP A 15 -6.92 -4.31 6.67
CA ASP A 15 -6.85 -4.70 8.08
C ASP A 15 -5.45 -5.14 8.49
N HIS A 16 -4.76 -5.86 7.61
CA HIS A 16 -3.38 -6.28 7.85
C HIS A 16 -2.42 -5.09 7.97
N ILE A 17 -2.60 -4.05 7.15
CA ILE A 17 -1.76 -2.85 7.21
C ILE A 17 -2.11 -2.01 8.44
N LYS A 18 -3.41 -1.77 8.69
CA LYS A 18 -3.90 -1.01 9.85
C LYS A 18 -3.36 -1.60 11.14
N SER A 19 -3.61 -2.90 11.37
CA SER A 19 -3.16 -3.59 12.58
C SER A 19 -1.64 -3.61 12.74
N ASN A 20 -0.87 -3.74 11.67
CA ASN A 20 0.60 -3.66 11.74
C ASN A 20 1.11 -2.26 12.10
N LEU A 21 0.44 -1.20 11.66
CA LEU A 21 0.84 0.17 11.96
C LEU A 21 0.50 0.55 13.40
N GLU A 22 -0.66 0.12 13.90
CA GLU A 22 -1.04 0.25 15.31
C GLU A 22 -0.05 -0.49 16.22
N LYS A 23 0.31 -1.73 15.88
CA LYS A 23 1.35 -2.50 16.59
C LYS A 23 2.73 -1.81 16.59
N ARG A 24 3.00 -0.93 15.62
CA ARG A 24 4.23 -0.12 15.54
C ARG A 24 4.09 1.24 16.25
N GLY A 25 2.99 1.48 16.97
CA GLY A 25 2.74 2.69 17.74
C GLY A 25 2.18 3.87 16.94
N ARG A 26 1.60 3.63 15.75
CA ARG A 26 0.88 4.69 15.02
C ARG A 26 -0.53 4.85 15.60
N SER A 27 -1.04 6.09 15.61
CA SER A 27 -2.45 6.33 15.97
C SER A 27 -3.38 5.64 14.98
N GLU A 28 -4.56 5.25 15.45
CA GLU A 28 -5.58 4.57 14.65
C GLU A 28 -5.91 5.36 13.36
N ASP A 29 -6.18 6.66 13.48
CA ASP A 29 -6.46 7.53 12.32
C ASP A 29 -5.33 7.53 11.29
N THR A 30 -4.08 7.44 11.76
CA THR A 30 -2.91 7.39 10.88
C THR A 30 -2.76 6.02 10.24
N ALA A 31 -3.00 4.96 11.01
CA ALA A 31 -2.97 3.59 10.52
C ALA A 31 -4.03 3.37 9.43
N GLU A 32 -5.27 3.82 9.68
CA GLU A 32 -6.39 3.77 8.73
C GLU A 32 -6.08 4.55 7.44
N ARG A 33 -5.59 5.79 7.56
CA ARG A 33 -5.23 6.62 6.40
C ARG A 33 -4.17 5.94 5.52
N ILE A 34 -3.12 5.40 6.14
CA ILE A 34 -2.03 4.72 5.42
C ILE A 34 -2.54 3.42 4.80
N ALA A 35 -3.36 2.64 5.51
CA ALA A 35 -3.95 1.41 5.00
C ALA A 35 -4.83 1.67 3.77
N ALA A 36 -5.73 2.65 3.86
CA ALA A 36 -6.60 3.05 2.75
C ALA A 36 -5.78 3.55 1.55
N ALA A 37 -4.79 4.41 1.76
CA ALA A 37 -3.92 4.91 0.69
C ALA A 37 -3.17 3.77 -0.03
N THR A 38 -2.66 2.80 0.73
CA THR A 38 -1.92 1.66 0.18
C THR A 38 -2.81 0.74 -0.64
N VAL A 39 -4.02 0.47 -0.17
CA VAL A 39 -5.01 -0.33 -0.91
C VAL A 39 -5.44 0.40 -2.18
N ASN A 40 -5.73 1.69 -2.10
CA ASN A 40 -6.08 2.51 -3.27
C ASN A 40 -4.96 2.52 -4.32
N GLN A 41 -3.70 2.65 -3.91
CA GLN A 41 -2.55 2.56 -4.81
C GLN A 41 -2.45 1.17 -5.47
N THR A 42 -2.70 0.11 -4.71
CA THR A 42 -2.70 -1.26 -5.24
C THR A 42 -3.81 -1.46 -6.27
N ARG A 43 -5.01 -0.96 -6.00
CA ARG A 43 -6.15 -1.02 -6.93
C ARG A 43 -5.85 -0.25 -8.21
N THR A 44 -5.27 0.94 -8.12
CA THR A 44 -4.84 1.72 -9.30
C THR A 44 -3.83 0.95 -10.14
N ALA A 45 -2.80 0.37 -9.51
CA ALA A 45 -1.79 -0.43 -10.21
C ALA A 45 -2.39 -1.68 -10.89
N LYS A 46 -3.40 -2.30 -10.28
CA LYS A 46 -4.07 -3.50 -10.81
C LYS A 46 -5.26 -3.21 -11.73
N GLY A 47 -5.67 -1.95 -11.87
CA GLY A 47 -6.85 -1.57 -12.64
C GLY A 47 -8.18 -2.02 -12.00
N GLU A 48 -8.20 -2.19 -10.69
CA GLU A 48 -9.39 -2.59 -9.90
C GLU A 48 -10.21 -1.38 -9.42
N THR A 49 -9.89 -0.18 -9.92
CA THR A 49 -10.63 1.05 -9.63
C THR A 49 -11.93 1.07 -10.43
N LYS A 50 -12.99 1.68 -9.89
CA LYS A 50 -14.28 1.84 -10.58
C LYS A 50 -14.10 2.51 -11.94
N GLU A 51 -13.27 3.55 -11.98
CA GLU A 51 -12.90 4.24 -13.21
C GLU A 51 -11.50 3.82 -13.66
N PRO A 52 -11.29 3.62 -14.97
CA PRO A 52 -9.97 3.32 -15.49
C PRO A 52 -9.05 4.53 -15.33
N LYS A 53 -7.93 4.32 -14.62
CA LYS A 53 -6.85 5.33 -14.50
C LYS A 53 -5.95 5.37 -15.73
N ALA A 54 -5.27 6.47 -15.97
CA ALA A 54 -4.38 6.61 -17.12
C ALA A 54 -3.21 5.61 -17.04
N PRO A 55 -2.66 5.13 -18.18
CA PRO A 55 -1.54 4.20 -18.16
C PRO A 55 -0.31 4.72 -17.39
N SER A 56 -0.06 6.03 -17.47
CA SER A 56 1.01 6.71 -16.73
C SER A 56 0.82 6.60 -15.22
N GLU A 57 -0.40 6.83 -14.71
CA GLU A 57 -0.73 6.73 -13.29
C GLU A 57 -0.60 5.29 -12.78
N ARG A 58 -1.06 4.30 -13.55
CA ARG A 58 -0.91 2.88 -13.19
C ARG A 58 0.55 2.45 -13.14
N ALA A 59 1.35 2.91 -14.12
CA ALA A 59 2.78 2.66 -14.16
C ALA A 59 3.49 3.31 -12.95
N GLN A 60 3.10 4.52 -12.58
CA GLN A 60 3.63 5.20 -11.40
C GLN A 60 3.27 4.45 -10.11
N ALA A 61 2.00 4.11 -9.91
CA ALA A 61 1.57 3.31 -8.75
C ALA A 61 2.33 1.98 -8.63
N SER A 62 2.60 1.32 -9.76
CA SER A 62 3.40 0.09 -9.81
C SER A 62 4.87 0.32 -9.41
N ARG A 63 5.47 1.43 -9.85
CA ARG A 63 6.84 1.82 -9.50
C ARG A 63 6.96 2.15 -8.01
N ASP A 64 6.00 2.88 -7.46
CA ASP A 64 5.98 3.27 -6.04
C ASP A 64 5.86 2.04 -5.13
N MET A 65 4.96 1.11 -5.47
CA MET A 65 4.83 -0.18 -4.78
C MET A 65 6.16 -0.97 -4.82
N SER A 66 6.82 -0.98 -5.98
CA SER A 66 8.13 -1.63 -6.14
C SER A 66 9.23 -0.92 -5.35
N ALA A 67 9.16 0.40 -5.21
CA ALA A 67 10.11 1.19 -4.42
C ALA A 67 9.94 0.93 -2.91
N ALA A 68 8.71 0.77 -2.44
CA ALA A 68 8.41 0.42 -1.05
C ALA A 68 9.06 -0.92 -0.64
N GLY A 69 9.00 -1.95 -1.51
CA GLY A 69 9.71 -3.22 -1.30
C GLY A 69 11.23 -3.10 -1.40
N ARG A 70 11.74 -2.23 -2.30
CA ARG A 70 13.18 -2.03 -2.51
C ARG A 70 13.89 -1.22 -1.42
N LYS A 71 13.20 -0.36 -0.67
CA LYS A 71 13.79 0.38 0.46
C LYS A 71 14.43 -0.55 1.49
N GLY A 72 13.88 -1.74 1.73
CA GLY A 72 14.48 -2.76 2.59
C GLY A 72 15.69 -3.49 1.98
N ALA A 73 15.83 -3.50 0.65
CA ALA A 73 16.95 -4.12 -0.05
C ALA A 73 18.17 -3.19 -0.11
N THR A 74 17.97 -1.89 -0.35
CA THR A 74 19.05 -0.89 -0.37
C THR A 74 19.67 -0.67 1.01
N VAL A 75 18.87 -0.67 2.08
CA VAL A 75 19.38 -0.61 3.47
C VAL A 75 20.23 -1.84 3.81
N ARG A 76 19.85 -3.04 3.35
CA ARG A 76 20.63 -4.27 3.55
C ARG A 76 21.97 -4.23 2.81
N LYS A 77 22.00 -3.74 1.57
CA LYS A 77 23.26 -3.63 0.79
C LYS A 77 24.29 -2.71 1.46
N ARG A 78 23.86 -1.59 2.07
CA ARG A 78 24.75 -0.64 2.76
C ARG A 78 25.30 -1.17 4.09
N ARG A 79 24.62 -2.15 4.72
CA ARG A 79 25.08 -2.80 5.97
C ARG A 79 26.07 -3.93 5.71
N SER A 80 26.01 -4.58 4.54
CA SER A 80 26.94 -5.65 4.15
C SER A 80 28.26 -5.13 3.57
N SER A 81 28.34 -3.84 3.23
CA SER A 81 29.55 -3.21 2.67
C SER A 81 30.35 -2.43 3.72
N ARG A 82 30.21 -2.77 5.01
CA ARG A 82 30.83 -2.07 6.13
C ARG A 82 31.46 -3.08 7.08
#